data_AF-A0A533SE59-F1
#
_entry.id   AF-A0A533SE59-F1
#
_cell.length_a   1.000
_cell.length_b   1.000
_cell.length_c   1.000
_cell.angle_alpha   90.00
_cell.angle_beta   90.00
_cell.angle_gamma   90.00
#
_symmetry.space_group_name_H-M   'P 1'
#
loop_
_entity.id
_entity.type
_entity.pdbx_description
1 polymer ?
#
loop_
_entity_poly.entity_id
_entity_poly.type
_entity_poly.pdbx_seq_one_letter_code
_entity_poly.pdbx_strand_id
1 'polypeptide(L)'
;MSKVAIIRGTNPPDITVTALEMVNAAQALPVGKTILVKPNYVATDAPTTGITTDGRIVEGVVRFLREHAVQEIIIGEGSGEGDTFEAFRVAGVNQVAERWKATMVDLNRDEFVHTVPQ
;
A
#
# COMPACT_ATOMS: atom_id res chain seq x y z
N MET A 1 -13.68 -19.53 -9.56
CA MET A 1 -13.96 -19.29 -8.13
C MET A 1 -12.91 -18.34 -7.58
N SER A 2 -13.32 -17.35 -6.79
CA SER A 2 -12.39 -16.44 -6.11
C SER A 2 -11.62 -17.19 -5.02
N LYS A 3 -10.32 -16.89 -4.87
CA LYS A 3 -9.49 -17.40 -3.77
C LYS A 3 -9.41 -16.34 -2.67
N VAL A 4 -9.57 -16.75 -1.41
CA VAL A 4 -9.42 -15.89 -0.24
C VAL A 4 -8.43 -16.56 0.72
N ALA A 5 -7.43 -15.81 1.18
CA ALA A 5 -6.51 -16.26 2.22
C ALA A 5 -6.87 -15.61 3.55
N ILE A 6 -6.91 -16.41 4.63
CA ILE A 6 -7.11 -15.95 6.00
C ILE A 6 -5.92 -16.44 6.81
N ILE A 7 -5.21 -15.51 7.44
CA ILE A 7 -4.02 -15.80 8.24
C ILE A 7 -4.08 -15.03 9.56
N ARG A 8 -3.51 -15.62 10.61
CA ARG A 8 -3.34 -15.00 11.91
C ARG A 8 -1.87 -15.05 12.28
N GLY A 9 -1.31 -13.92 12.70
CA GLY A 9 0.04 -13.84 13.22
C GLY A 9 0.32 -12.47 13.84
N THR A 10 1.49 -12.35 14.47
CA THR A 10 1.89 -11.15 15.23
C THR A 10 2.91 -10.28 14.48
N ASN A 11 3.37 -10.73 13.31
CA ASN A 11 4.27 -9.97 12.43
C ASN A 11 3.53 -9.57 11.12
N PRO A 12 2.93 -8.37 11.05
CA PRO A 12 2.08 -7.96 9.92
C PRO A 12 2.72 -8.04 8.52
N PRO A 13 4.00 -7.65 8.31
CA PRO A 13 4.65 -7.80 7.01
C PRO A 13 4.70 -9.26 6.55
N ASP A 14 5.04 -10.20 7.45
CA ASP A 14 5.15 -11.63 7.14
C ASP A 14 3.82 -12.26 6.79
N ILE A 15 2.79 -11.98 7.57
CA ILE A 15 1.45 -12.51 7.29
C ILE A 15 0.87 -11.91 6.00
N THR A 16 1.22 -10.67 5.65
CA THR A 16 0.77 -10.02 4.42
C THR A 16 1.41 -10.67 3.19
N VAL A 17 2.73 -10.85 3.19
CA VAL A 17 3.42 -11.60 2.12
C VAL A 17 2.84 -13.00 1.98
N THR A 18 2.70 -13.72 3.10
CA THR A 18 2.15 -15.08 3.09
C THR A 18 0.73 -15.12 2.50
N ALA A 19 -0.14 -14.16 2.85
CA ALA A 19 -1.49 -14.08 2.32
C ALA A 19 -1.50 -13.82 0.80
N LEU A 20 -0.61 -12.96 0.30
CA LEU A 20 -0.47 -12.67 -1.14
C LEU A 20 0.04 -13.89 -1.92
N GLU A 21 0.98 -14.65 -1.36
CA GLU A 21 1.46 -15.90 -1.95
C GLU A 21 0.37 -16.98 -1.99
N MET A 22 -0.42 -17.14 -0.91
CA MET A 22 -1.51 -18.12 -0.86
C MET A 22 -2.56 -17.94 -1.96
N VAL A 23 -2.76 -16.70 -2.43
CA VAL A 23 -3.69 -16.39 -3.52
C VAL A 23 -3.02 -16.29 -4.89
N ASN A 24 -1.71 -16.59 -4.99
CA ASN A 24 -0.90 -16.43 -6.19
C ASN A 24 -0.97 -15.01 -6.78
N ALA A 25 -0.93 -13.97 -5.93
CA ALA A 25 -1.09 -12.57 -6.37
C ALA A 25 -0.08 -12.14 -7.45
N ALA A 26 1.09 -12.78 -7.49
CA ALA A 26 2.15 -12.51 -8.47
C ALA A 26 1.67 -12.67 -9.93
N GLN A 27 0.66 -13.52 -10.17
CA GLN A 27 0.10 -13.73 -11.51
C GLN A 27 -0.62 -12.49 -12.07
N ALA A 28 -1.00 -11.55 -11.21
CA ALA A 28 -1.65 -10.29 -11.61
C ALA A 28 -0.65 -9.14 -11.82
N LEU A 29 0.64 -9.33 -11.48
CA LEU A 29 1.62 -8.26 -11.56
C LEU A 29 1.97 -7.95 -13.02
N PRO A 30 1.88 -6.68 -13.43
CA PRO A 30 2.31 -6.27 -14.76
C PRO A 30 3.83 -6.30 -14.87
N VAL A 31 4.35 -6.73 -16.02
CA VAL A 31 5.79 -6.68 -16.31
C VAL A 31 6.19 -5.26 -16.70
N GLY A 32 7.23 -4.72 -16.05
CA GLY A 32 7.87 -3.46 -16.42
C GLY A 32 7.00 -2.21 -16.22
N LYS A 33 5.92 -2.28 -15.43
CA LYS A 33 5.08 -1.12 -15.08
C LYS A 33 5.32 -0.68 -13.65
N THR A 34 5.13 0.62 -13.41
CA THR A 34 5.02 1.19 -12.07
C THR A 34 3.75 0.67 -11.38
N ILE A 35 3.86 0.34 -10.10
CA ILE A 35 2.73 -0.11 -9.28
C ILE A 35 2.43 0.93 -8.21
N LEU A 36 1.16 1.33 -8.14
CA LEU A 36 0.61 2.14 -7.06
C LEU A 36 0.09 1.22 -5.95
N VAL A 37 0.68 1.32 -4.76
CA VAL A 37 0.15 0.77 -3.51
C VAL A 37 -0.74 1.84 -2.88
N LYS A 38 -2.05 1.65 -2.97
CA LYS A 38 -3.03 2.56 -2.38
C LYS A 38 -3.53 1.98 -1.04
N PRO A 39 -3.09 2.50 0.12
CA PRO A 39 -3.72 2.17 1.39
C PRO A 39 -5.16 2.74 1.44
N ASN A 40 -5.75 2.85 2.61
CA ASN A 40 -7.01 3.57 2.78
C ASN A 40 -6.92 4.45 4.03
N TYR A 41 -6.89 5.77 3.82
CA TYR A 41 -6.81 6.77 4.88
C TYR A 41 -7.91 7.82 4.73
N VAL A 42 -8.86 7.82 5.66
CA VAL A 42 -9.87 8.88 5.75
C VAL A 42 -9.37 9.99 6.67
N ALA A 43 -8.86 9.65 7.85
CA ALA A 43 -8.35 10.58 8.85
C ALA A 43 -6.90 10.26 9.24
N THR A 44 -6.32 11.04 10.16
CA THR A 44 -4.93 10.91 10.63
C THR A 44 -4.81 10.12 11.94
N ASP A 45 -5.82 9.33 12.31
CA ASP A 45 -5.81 8.52 13.52
C ASP A 45 -4.73 7.44 13.52
N ALA A 46 -4.28 7.04 14.71
CA ALA A 46 -3.35 5.92 14.85
C ALA A 46 -3.97 4.61 14.32
N PRO A 47 -3.19 3.71 13.67
CA PRO A 47 -3.71 2.44 13.15
C PRO A 47 -4.37 1.54 14.20
N THR A 48 -4.02 1.70 15.48
CA THR A 48 -4.62 0.97 16.60
C THR A 48 -6.11 1.26 16.80
N THR A 49 -6.64 2.34 16.21
CA THR A 49 -8.07 2.66 16.20
C THR A 49 -8.86 1.80 15.22
N GLY A 50 -8.20 1.18 14.24
CA GLY A 50 -8.84 0.45 13.13
C GLY A 50 -9.36 1.35 12.00
N ILE A 51 -9.20 2.67 12.09
CA ILE A 51 -9.62 3.62 11.05
C ILE A 51 -8.60 3.69 9.91
N THR A 52 -7.31 3.77 10.26
CA THR A 52 -6.21 3.89 9.29
C THR A 52 -5.53 2.55 9.06
N THR A 53 -5.17 2.29 7.80
CA THR A 53 -4.37 1.11 7.42
C THR A 53 -2.98 1.13 8.08
N ASP A 54 -2.64 0.10 8.85
CA ASP A 54 -1.34 -0.02 9.51
C ASP A 54 -0.18 -0.06 8.49
N GLY A 55 0.84 0.79 8.67
CA GLY A 55 1.99 0.87 7.77
C GLY A 55 2.76 -0.45 7.66
N ARG A 56 2.67 -1.34 8.66
CA ARG A 56 3.28 -2.68 8.59
C ARG A 56 2.56 -3.60 7.59
N ILE A 57 1.28 -3.37 7.31
CA ILE A 57 0.57 -4.06 6.22
C ILE A 57 1.05 -3.52 4.87
N VAL A 58 1.20 -2.18 4.76
CA VAL A 58 1.77 -1.54 3.56
C VAL A 58 3.19 -2.07 3.30
N GLU A 59 4.01 -2.22 4.33
CA GLU A 59 5.34 -2.82 4.23
C GLU A 59 5.29 -4.24 3.67
N GLY A 60 4.37 -5.07 4.14
CA GLY A 60 4.20 -6.43 3.61
C GLY A 60 3.86 -6.45 2.11
N VAL A 61 3.01 -5.53 1.65
CA VAL A 61 2.71 -5.38 0.22
C VAL A 61 3.95 -4.92 -0.55
N VAL A 62 4.64 -3.88 -0.08
CA VAL A 62 5.86 -3.37 -0.74
C VAL A 62 6.94 -4.45 -0.80
N ARG A 63 7.13 -5.21 0.27
CA ARG A 63 8.09 -6.31 0.32
C ARG A 63 7.74 -7.40 -0.70
N PHE A 64 6.49 -7.84 -0.75
CA PHE A 64 6.02 -8.79 -1.77
C PHE A 64 6.33 -8.29 -3.19
N LEU A 65 6.00 -7.03 -3.50
CA LEU A 65 6.28 -6.47 -4.83
C LEU A 65 7.79 -6.47 -5.15
N ARG A 66 8.65 -6.16 -4.17
CA ARG A 66 10.11 -6.19 -4.33
C ARG A 66 10.65 -7.61 -4.54
N GLU A 67 10.13 -8.59 -3.80
CA GLU A 67 10.47 -10.01 -3.96
C GLU A 67 10.10 -10.53 -5.37
N HIS A 68 9.06 -9.95 -5.98
CA HIS A 68 8.65 -10.20 -7.37
C HIS A 68 9.23 -9.21 -8.39
N ALA A 69 10.39 -8.62 -8.08
CA ALA A 69 11.20 -7.79 -8.97
C ALA A 69 10.53 -6.51 -9.51
N VAL A 70 9.52 -5.97 -8.83
CA VAL A 70 8.93 -4.67 -9.16
C VAL A 70 9.93 -3.55 -8.81
N GLN A 71 10.27 -2.75 -9.82
CA GLN A 71 11.28 -1.69 -9.71
C GLN A 71 10.68 -0.37 -9.22
N GLU A 72 9.57 0.05 -9.81
CA GLU A 72 8.95 1.35 -9.51
C GLU A 72 7.69 1.14 -8.68
N ILE A 73 7.74 1.56 -7.42
CA ILE A 73 6.64 1.45 -6.46
C ILE A 73 6.32 2.86 -5.95
N ILE A 74 5.05 3.24 -6.09
CA ILE A 74 4.49 4.46 -5.51
C ILE A 74 3.55 4.04 -4.38
N ILE A 75 3.67 4.66 -3.22
CA ILE A 75 2.66 4.59 -2.16
C ILE A 75 1.87 5.90 -2.22
N GLY A 76 0.60 5.84 -2.62
CA GLY A 76 -0.18 7.04 -2.87
C GLY A 76 -1.57 6.94 -2.28
N GLU A 77 -2.04 8.06 -1.72
CA GLU A 77 -3.38 8.21 -1.17
C GLU A 77 -3.84 9.66 -1.29
N GLY A 78 -5.15 9.91 -1.23
CA GLY A 78 -5.72 11.23 -0.98
C GLY A 78 -6.62 11.16 0.27
N SER A 79 -6.15 11.66 1.41
CA SER A 79 -6.92 11.58 2.66
C SER A 79 -8.14 12.51 2.63
N GLY A 80 -9.29 12.02 3.11
CA GLY A 80 -10.56 12.76 3.03
C GLY A 80 -10.76 13.81 4.14
N GLU A 81 -10.28 13.52 5.34
CA GLU A 81 -10.43 14.29 6.57
C GLU A 81 -9.06 14.43 7.26
N GLY A 82 -8.08 14.93 6.52
CA GLY A 82 -6.72 15.12 7.04
C GLY A 82 -5.69 15.41 5.96
N ASP A 83 -4.47 15.75 6.39
CA ASP A 83 -3.32 15.81 5.49
C ASP A 83 -2.80 14.39 5.22
N THR A 84 -2.65 14.04 3.93
CA THR A 84 -2.23 12.70 3.52
C THR A 84 -0.85 12.32 4.08
N PHE A 85 0.11 13.24 4.07
CA PHE A 85 1.46 12.92 4.55
C PHE A 85 1.52 12.84 6.07
N GLU A 86 0.67 13.59 6.78
CA GLU A 86 0.47 13.37 8.21
C GLU A 86 -0.13 12.00 8.50
N ALA A 87 -1.15 11.56 7.74
CA ALA A 87 -1.70 10.21 7.86
C ALA A 87 -0.62 9.14 7.60
N PHE A 88 0.22 9.33 6.59
CA PHE A 88 1.36 8.45 6.31
C PHE A 88 2.35 8.41 7.47
N ARG A 89 2.66 9.55 8.07
CA ARG A 89 3.58 9.65 9.21
C ARG A 89 3.02 8.93 10.44
N VAL A 90 1.75 9.13 10.77
CA VAL A 90 1.08 8.49 11.90
C VAL A 90 0.96 6.98 11.69
N ALA A 91 0.67 6.54 10.47
CA ALA A 91 0.59 5.12 10.13
C ALA A 91 1.96 4.43 9.98
N GLY A 92 3.06 5.19 9.92
CA GLY A 92 4.42 4.69 9.73
C GLY A 92 4.82 4.40 8.28
N VAL A 93 4.01 4.81 7.31
CA VAL A 93 4.25 4.62 5.86
C VAL A 93 5.49 5.36 5.39
N ASN A 94 5.80 6.53 5.96
CA ASN A 94 7.00 7.28 5.63
C ASN A 94 8.29 6.47 5.86
N GLN A 95 8.34 5.69 6.94
CA GLN A 95 9.48 4.82 7.26
C GLN A 95 9.57 3.64 6.28
N VAL A 96 8.41 3.11 5.84
CA VAL A 96 8.35 2.06 4.81
C VAL A 96 8.88 2.58 3.48
N ALA A 97 8.41 3.75 3.06
CA ALA A 97 8.83 4.39 1.83
C ALA A 97 10.36 4.62 1.80
N GLU A 98 10.91 5.15 2.89
CA GLU A 98 12.35 5.35 3.04
C GLU A 98 13.12 4.01 2.97
N ARG A 99 12.72 3.03 3.79
CA ARG A 99 13.38 1.71 3.86
C ARG A 99 13.41 0.99 2.52
N TRP A 100 12.31 1.03 1.78
CA TRP A 100 12.11 0.28 0.55
C TRP A 100 12.30 1.11 -0.72
N LYS A 101 12.75 2.37 -0.57
CA LYS A 101 12.94 3.33 -1.67
C LYS A 101 11.70 3.42 -2.56
N ALA A 102 10.53 3.55 -1.94
CA ALA A 102 9.28 3.78 -2.64
C ALA A 102 8.95 5.28 -2.61
N THR A 103 8.31 5.77 -3.67
CA THR A 103 7.90 7.17 -3.77
C THR A 103 6.58 7.35 -3.03
N MET A 104 6.42 8.43 -2.26
CA MET A 104 5.13 8.79 -1.67
C MET A 104 4.46 9.90 -2.45
N VAL A 105 3.16 9.78 -2.68
CA VAL A 105 2.35 10.79 -3.41
C VAL A 105 1.08 11.12 -2.62
N ASP A 106 0.77 12.42 -2.51
CA ASP A 106 -0.53 12.90 -2.08
C ASP A 106 -1.41 13.14 -3.32
N LEU A 107 -2.34 12.22 -3.56
CA LEU A 107 -3.21 12.24 -4.74
C LEU A 107 -4.17 13.44 -4.73
N ASN A 108 -4.43 14.06 -3.56
CA ASN A 108 -5.22 15.29 -3.49
C ASN A 108 -4.49 16.51 -4.08
N ARG A 109 -3.17 16.44 -4.21
CA ARG A 109 -2.31 17.52 -4.74
C ARG A 109 -1.72 17.19 -6.11
N ASP A 110 -2.05 16.01 -6.64
CA ASP A 110 -1.61 15.58 -7.96
C ASP A 110 -2.49 16.21 -9.07
N GLU A 111 -2.03 16.12 -10.31
CA GLU A 111 -2.78 16.61 -11.46
C GLU A 111 -4.02 15.74 -11.73
N PHE A 112 -5.21 16.35 -11.66
CA PHE A 112 -6.44 15.68 -12.03
C PHE A 112 -6.54 15.51 -13.56
N VAL A 113 -6.42 14.27 -14.03
CA VAL A 113 -6.59 13.94 -15.44
C VAL A 113 -8.02 13.48 -15.71
N HIS A 114 -8.77 14.25 -16.50
CA HIS A 114 -10.08 13.82 -16.99
C HIS A 114 -9.91 12.83 -18.13
N THR A 115 -10.33 11.59 -17.92
CA THR A 115 -10.33 10.54 -18.96
C THR A 115 -11.75 10.17 -19.34
N VAL A 116 -11.97 9.88 -20.62
CA VAL A 116 -13.23 9.31 -21.11
C VAL A 116 -12.98 7.81 -21.31
N PRO A 117 -13.77 6.91 -20.68
CA PRO A 117 -13.61 5.47 -20.91
C PRO A 117 -13.71 5.17 -22.41
N GLN A 118 -12.74 4.42 -22.93
CA GLN A 118 -12.77 3.86 -24.28
C GLN A 118 -13.57 2.56 -24.30
#